data_AF-A0AAW6R441-F1
#
_entry.id   AF-A0AAW6R441-F1
#
_cell.length_a   1.000
_cell.length_b   1.000
_cell.length_c   1.000
_cell.angle_alpha   90.00
_cell.angle_beta   90.00
_cell.angle_gamma   90.00
#
_symmetry.space_group_name_H-M   'P 1'
#
loop_
_entity.id
_entity.type
_entity.pdbx_description
1 polymer ?
#
loop_
_entity_poly.entity_id
_entity_poly.type
_entity_poly.pdbx_seq_one_letter_code
_entity_poly.pdbx_strand_id
1 'polypeptide(L)'
;ELVSIGRLTEHELKASILEGQNIDQPDLLLTARVLKRIALLCRGDRRKMGLAGETIRLLQQAEQTSVFTAKQWRMIYRILGDNRPRKMQLAVVMSGTIIALTCGWLLLSSFTATLPVPAWLIPVTPVVKQDMTKDIAHVVMRDSEALSVLYGVWGYEVPADSAWCDQAVRAGLACKSGNASLQTLVDQNLPWIASLKVGDKKLPVVVVRVGEA
;
A
#
# COMPACT_ATOMS: atom_id res chain seq x y z
N GLU A 1 -33.83 -36.99 -42.69
CA GLU A 1 -32.79 -38.01 -42.50
C GLU A 1 -31.82 -37.56 -41.42
N LEU A 2 -31.72 -38.36 -40.36
CA LEU A 2 -30.90 -38.12 -39.17
C LEU A 2 -29.47 -38.56 -39.46
N VAL A 3 -28.60 -37.63 -39.83
CA VAL A 3 -27.17 -37.93 -40.03
C VAL A 3 -26.45 -37.85 -38.70
N SER A 4 -26.23 -39.05 -38.15
CA SER A 4 -25.07 -39.52 -37.36
C SER A 4 -24.31 -38.49 -36.52
N ILE A 5 -24.35 -38.70 -35.20
CA ILE A 5 -23.42 -38.16 -34.20
C ILE A 5 -22.05 -38.83 -34.43
N GLY A 6 -21.42 -38.53 -35.57
CA GLY A 6 -20.04 -38.84 -35.87
C GLY A 6 -19.24 -37.56 -35.79
N ARG A 7 -18.08 -37.59 -35.14
CA ARG A 7 -17.08 -36.50 -35.24
C ARG A 7 -16.87 -36.22 -36.73
N LEU A 8 -17.44 -35.13 -37.25
CA LEU A 8 -17.02 -34.63 -38.57
C LEU A 8 -15.50 -34.44 -38.49
N THR A 9 -14.80 -35.06 -39.44
CA THR A 9 -13.36 -34.88 -39.56
C THR A 9 -13.08 -33.40 -39.86
N GLU A 10 -11.89 -32.93 -39.50
CA GLU A 10 -11.50 -31.52 -39.71
C GLU A 10 -11.69 -31.08 -41.17
N HIS A 11 -11.43 -31.99 -42.11
CA HIS A 11 -11.58 -31.77 -43.54
C HIS A 11 -13.05 -31.63 -43.97
N GLU A 12 -13.95 -32.49 -43.50
CA GLU A 12 -15.39 -32.43 -43.80
C GLU A 12 -16.02 -31.15 -43.25
N LEU A 13 -15.64 -30.78 -42.02
CA LEU A 13 -16.14 -29.57 -41.40
C LEU A 13 -15.68 -28.32 -42.15
N LYS A 14 -14.41 -28.30 -42.55
CA LYS A 14 -13.87 -27.21 -43.36
C LYS A 14 -14.57 -27.14 -44.71
N ALA A 15 -14.78 -28.27 -45.39
CA ALA A 15 -15.52 -28.33 -46.64
C ALA A 15 -16.94 -27.78 -46.50
N SER A 16 -17.67 -28.15 -45.43
CA SER A 16 -19.03 -27.68 -45.17
C SER A 16 -19.13 -26.17 -44.87
N ILE A 17 -18.10 -25.57 -44.27
CA ILE A 17 -18.04 -24.11 -44.04
C ILE A 17 -17.71 -23.37 -45.35
N LEU A 18 -16.90 -23.97 -46.22
CA LEU A 18 -16.49 -23.41 -47.51
C LEU A 18 -17.51 -23.67 -48.63
N GLU A 19 -18.47 -24.55 -48.40
CA GLU A 19 -19.47 -24.95 -49.39
C GLU A 19 -20.29 -23.73 -49.85
N GLY A 20 -20.06 -23.32 -51.11
CA GLY A 20 -20.73 -22.16 -51.72
C GLY A 20 -20.13 -20.79 -51.36
N GLN A 21 -18.96 -20.73 -50.71
CA GLN A 21 -18.31 -19.47 -50.34
C GLN A 21 -16.92 -19.34 -51.00
N ASN A 22 -16.65 -18.20 -51.64
CA ASN A 22 -15.32 -17.88 -52.16
C ASN A 22 -14.52 -17.15 -51.07
N ILE A 23 -13.67 -17.89 -50.35
CA ILE A 23 -12.82 -17.39 -49.26
C ILE A 23 -11.37 -17.48 -49.73
N ASP A 24 -10.67 -16.35 -49.79
CA ASP A 24 -9.26 -16.32 -50.17
C ASP A 24 -8.40 -16.92 -49.05
N GLN A 25 -7.57 -17.91 -49.39
CA GLN A 25 -6.59 -18.54 -48.49
C GLN A 25 -7.19 -19.14 -47.19
N PRO A 26 -8.07 -20.16 -47.29
CA PRO A 26 -8.82 -20.70 -46.15
C PRO A 26 -7.94 -21.41 -45.11
N ASP A 27 -6.77 -21.91 -45.49
CA ASP A 27 -5.83 -22.59 -44.59
C ASP A 27 -5.26 -21.66 -43.51
N LEU A 28 -5.06 -20.39 -43.83
CA LEU A 28 -4.51 -19.39 -42.91
C LEU A 28 -5.57 -18.91 -41.91
N LEU A 29 -6.82 -18.79 -42.38
CA LEU A 29 -7.95 -18.30 -41.60
C LEU A 29 -8.55 -19.37 -40.68
N LEU A 30 -8.70 -20.61 -41.19
CA LEU A 30 -9.35 -21.71 -40.49
C LEU A 30 -8.32 -22.65 -39.85
N THR A 31 -7.61 -22.14 -38.83
CA THR A 31 -6.73 -22.99 -38.03
C THR A 31 -7.52 -24.08 -37.29
N ALA A 32 -6.92 -25.25 -37.05
CA ALA A 32 -7.53 -26.38 -36.32
C ALA A 32 -8.23 -25.98 -35.00
N ARG A 33 -7.68 -25.00 -34.25
CA ARG A 33 -8.29 -24.51 -32.99
C ARG A 33 -9.60 -23.78 -33.23
N VAL A 34 -9.64 -22.92 -34.24
CA VAL A 34 -10.81 -22.15 -34.64
C VAL A 34 -11.88 -23.10 -35.17
N LEU A 35 -11.48 -24.03 -36.03
CA LEU A 35 -12.39 -25.01 -36.61
C LEU A 35 -13.06 -25.88 -35.52
N LYS A 36 -12.29 -26.39 -34.55
CA LYS A 36 -12.84 -27.12 -33.39
C LYS A 36 -13.84 -26.27 -32.60
N ARG A 37 -13.55 -24.98 -32.42
CA ARG A 37 -14.44 -24.08 -31.67
C ARG A 37 -15.74 -23.81 -32.43
N ILE A 38 -15.68 -23.59 -33.75
CA ILE A 38 -16.86 -23.45 -34.61
C ILE A 38 -17.66 -24.76 -34.60
N ALA A 39 -17.01 -25.92 -34.67
CA ALA A 39 -17.65 -27.23 -34.57
C ALA A 39 -18.48 -27.38 -33.29
N LEU A 40 -17.89 -27.01 -32.15
CA LEU A 40 -18.53 -27.07 -30.84
C LEU A 40 -19.74 -26.14 -30.75
N LEU A 41 -19.68 -24.96 -31.37
CA LEU A 41 -20.79 -23.99 -31.37
C LEU A 41 -21.91 -24.39 -32.33
N CYS A 42 -21.58 -24.90 -33.50
CA CYS A 42 -22.56 -25.32 -34.50
C CYS A 42 -23.27 -26.64 -34.12
N ARG A 43 -22.65 -27.52 -33.30
CA ARG A 43 -23.22 -28.81 -32.87
C ARG A 43 -23.80 -29.66 -34.01
N GLY A 44 -23.20 -29.59 -35.20
CA GLY A 44 -23.67 -30.31 -36.40
C GLY A 44 -24.84 -29.66 -37.15
N ASP A 45 -25.31 -28.48 -36.74
CA ASP A 45 -26.36 -27.74 -37.43
C ASP A 45 -25.80 -27.06 -38.69
N ARG A 46 -26.16 -27.60 -39.87
CA ARG A 46 -25.70 -27.11 -41.17
C ARG A 46 -26.05 -25.65 -41.43
N ARG A 47 -27.18 -25.15 -40.89
CA ARG A 47 -27.59 -23.74 -41.06
C ARG A 47 -26.61 -22.79 -40.37
N LYS A 48 -26.12 -23.18 -39.19
CA LYS A 48 -25.13 -22.38 -38.45
C LYS A 48 -23.76 -22.43 -39.09
N MET A 49 -23.39 -23.54 -39.72
CA MET A 49 -22.16 -23.64 -40.50
C MET A 49 -22.20 -22.74 -41.74
N GLY A 50 -23.32 -22.72 -42.47
CA GLY A 50 -23.52 -21.79 -43.59
C GLY A 50 -23.47 -20.33 -43.16
N LEU A 51 -24.12 -19.98 -42.05
CA LEU A 51 -24.05 -18.63 -41.46
C LEU A 51 -22.62 -18.23 -41.05
N ALA A 52 -21.84 -19.19 -40.53
CA ALA A 52 -20.43 -18.97 -40.20
C ALA A 52 -19.62 -18.69 -41.47
N GLY A 53 -19.79 -19.49 -42.53
CA GLY A 53 -19.13 -19.29 -43.82
C GLY A 53 -19.46 -17.92 -44.44
N GLU A 54 -20.74 -17.54 -44.44
CA GLU A 54 -21.21 -16.27 -44.99
C GLU A 54 -20.65 -15.06 -44.20
N THR A 55 -20.69 -15.11 -42.87
CA THR A 55 -20.14 -14.04 -42.02
C THR A 55 -18.63 -13.90 -42.16
N ILE A 56 -17.90 -15.01 -42.31
CA ILE A 56 -16.46 -15.02 -42.59
C ILE A 56 -16.20 -14.36 -43.95
N ARG A 57 -16.94 -14.72 -45.00
CA ARG A 57 -16.80 -14.13 -46.34
C ARG A 57 -17.08 -12.63 -46.33
N LEU A 58 -18.14 -12.19 -45.67
CA LEU A 58 -18.50 -10.77 -45.56
C LEU A 58 -17.43 -9.96 -44.83
N LEU A 59 -16.87 -10.50 -43.74
CA LEU A 59 -15.80 -9.83 -43.01
C LEU A 59 -14.49 -9.78 -43.81
N GLN A 60 -14.18 -10.85 -44.54
CA GLN A 60 -13.02 -10.88 -45.43
C GLN A 60 -13.15 -9.84 -46.55
N GLN A 61 -14.33 -9.73 -47.16
CA GLN A 61 -14.60 -8.76 -48.22
C GLN A 61 -14.60 -7.32 -47.72
N ALA A 62 -15.08 -7.08 -46.50
CA ALA A 62 -15.15 -5.74 -45.92
C ALA A 62 -13.77 -5.18 -45.52
N GLU A 63 -12.87 -6.04 -45.02
CA GLU A 63 -11.61 -5.58 -44.42
C GLU A 63 -10.37 -5.96 -45.24
N GLN A 64 -10.51 -6.80 -46.27
CA GLN A 64 -9.43 -7.25 -47.17
C GLN A 64 -8.22 -7.86 -46.42
N THR A 65 -8.45 -8.35 -45.20
CA THR A 65 -7.41 -8.91 -44.32
C THR A 65 -7.33 -10.43 -44.44
N SER A 66 -6.13 -10.96 -44.64
CA SER A 66 -5.83 -12.40 -44.61
C SER A 66 -5.74 -12.98 -43.19
N VAL A 67 -5.82 -12.15 -42.14
CA VAL A 67 -5.75 -12.57 -40.73
C VAL A 67 -6.81 -11.86 -39.92
N PHE A 68 -7.74 -12.63 -39.33
CA PHE A 68 -8.77 -12.07 -38.45
C PHE A 68 -8.22 -11.81 -37.04
N THR A 69 -8.50 -10.61 -36.52
CA THR A 69 -8.24 -10.19 -35.16
C THR A 69 -9.16 -10.92 -34.17
N ALA A 70 -8.69 -11.11 -32.93
CA ALA A 70 -9.48 -11.73 -31.85
C ALA A 70 -10.82 -11.03 -31.54
N LYS A 71 -11.02 -9.78 -31.96
CA LYS A 71 -12.29 -9.06 -31.86
C LYS A 71 -13.30 -9.57 -32.89
N GLN A 72 -12.89 -9.76 -34.15
CA GLN A 72 -13.74 -10.26 -35.23
C GLN A 72 -14.19 -11.69 -34.95
N TRP A 73 -13.27 -12.57 -34.52
CA TRP A 73 -13.63 -13.93 -34.11
C TRP A 73 -14.65 -13.95 -32.97
N ARG A 74 -14.53 -13.05 -31.98
CA ARG A 74 -15.54 -12.91 -30.91
C ARG A 74 -16.91 -12.51 -31.45
N MET A 75 -16.95 -11.66 -32.46
CA MET A 75 -18.21 -11.27 -33.11
C MET A 75 -18.86 -12.47 -33.82
N ILE A 76 -18.08 -13.22 -34.61
CA ILE A 76 -18.53 -14.44 -35.29
C ILE A 76 -19.06 -15.45 -34.25
N TYR A 77 -18.30 -15.74 -33.19
CA TYR A 77 -18.74 -16.66 -32.14
C TYR A 77 -20.03 -16.20 -31.45
N ARG A 78 -20.22 -14.89 -31.24
CA ARG A 78 -21.45 -14.34 -30.67
C ARG A 78 -22.66 -14.55 -31.58
N ILE A 79 -22.50 -14.35 -32.90
CA ILE A 79 -23.55 -14.62 -33.90
C ILE A 79 -23.90 -16.12 -33.95
N LEU A 80 -22.89 -17.00 -33.82
CA LEU A 80 -23.09 -18.45 -33.75
C LEU A 80 -23.74 -18.94 -32.44
N GLY A 81 -23.96 -18.03 -31.48
CA GLY A 81 -24.59 -18.36 -30.21
C GLY A 81 -23.61 -18.89 -29.16
N ASP A 82 -22.38 -18.36 -29.09
CA ASP A 82 -21.49 -18.47 -27.92
C ASP A 82 -22.14 -17.74 -26.73
N ASN A 83 -23.20 -18.36 -26.22
CA ASN A 83 -23.89 -17.98 -25.02
C ASN A 83 -23.06 -18.55 -23.87
N ARG A 84 -21.97 -17.85 -23.51
CA ARG A 84 -21.33 -18.11 -22.21
C ARG A 84 -22.45 -18.06 -21.18
N PRO A 85 -22.79 -19.19 -20.53
CA PRO A 85 -24.00 -19.24 -19.74
C PRO A 85 -23.87 -18.16 -18.67
N ARG A 86 -24.93 -17.37 -18.43
CA ARG A 86 -24.94 -16.32 -17.38
C ARG A 86 -24.37 -16.86 -16.06
N LYS A 87 -24.60 -18.13 -15.76
CA LYS A 87 -24.05 -18.88 -14.63
C LYS A 87 -22.52 -18.94 -14.61
N MET A 88 -21.86 -19.13 -15.76
CA MET A 88 -20.39 -19.13 -15.88
C MET A 88 -19.82 -17.70 -15.78
N GLN A 89 -20.51 -16.69 -16.32
CA GLN A 89 -20.08 -15.30 -16.12
C GLN A 89 -20.21 -14.89 -14.65
N LEU A 90 -21.31 -15.24 -14.00
CA LEU A 90 -21.50 -15.04 -12.57
C LEU A 90 -20.46 -15.80 -11.76
N ALA A 91 -20.16 -17.06 -12.09
CA ALA A 91 -19.14 -17.84 -11.40
C ALA A 91 -17.73 -17.22 -11.51
N VAL A 92 -17.36 -16.68 -12.68
CA VAL A 92 -16.07 -16.00 -12.88
C VAL A 92 -16.00 -14.67 -12.11
N VAL A 93 -17.10 -13.92 -12.05
CA VAL A 93 -17.16 -12.69 -11.26
C VAL A 93 -17.06 -13.01 -9.77
N MET A 94 -17.84 -13.98 -9.29
CA MET A 94 -17.83 -14.40 -7.90
C MET A 94 -16.47 -14.96 -7.47
N SER A 95 -15.82 -15.77 -8.31
CA SER A 95 -14.48 -16.27 -8.01
C SER A 95 -13.45 -15.14 -7.98
N GLY A 96 -13.54 -14.18 -8.90
CA GLY A 96 -12.70 -12.98 -8.90
C GLY A 96 -12.84 -12.16 -7.62
N THR A 97 -14.07 -11.95 -7.13
CA THR A 97 -14.31 -11.21 -5.88
C THR A 97 -13.78 -11.95 -4.65
N ILE A 98 -13.91 -13.27 -4.60
CA ILE A 98 -13.40 -14.07 -3.48
C ILE A 98 -11.88 -14.03 -3.45
N ILE A 99 -11.21 -14.19 -4.60
CA ILE A 99 -9.74 -14.12 -4.69
C ILE A 99 -9.23 -12.72 -4.33
N ALA A 100 -9.89 -11.66 -4.78
CA ALA A 100 -9.51 -10.29 -4.44
C ALA A 100 -9.66 -10.01 -2.93
N LEU A 101 -10.72 -10.52 -2.30
CA LEU A 101 -10.93 -10.37 -0.86
C LEU A 101 -9.93 -11.19 -0.04
N THR A 102 -9.66 -12.44 -0.41
CA THR A 102 -8.72 -13.31 0.33
C THR A 102 -7.28 -12.86 0.14
N CYS A 103 -6.84 -12.61 -1.10
CA CYS A 103 -5.49 -12.10 -1.35
C CYS A 103 -5.32 -10.66 -0.86
N GLY A 104 -6.32 -9.80 -1.00
CA GLY A 104 -6.28 -8.42 -0.51
C GLY A 104 -6.08 -8.35 1.01
N TRP A 105 -6.72 -9.25 1.77
CA TRP A 105 -6.56 -9.33 3.21
C TRP A 105 -5.21 -9.90 3.64
N LEU A 106 -4.73 -10.94 2.94
CA LEU A 106 -3.44 -11.59 3.26
C LEU A 106 -2.23 -10.73 2.87
N LEU A 107 -2.33 -9.95 1.79
CA LEU A 107 -1.25 -9.08 1.31
C LEU A 107 -1.18 -7.76 2.10
N LEU A 108 -2.28 -7.30 2.71
CA LEU A 108 -2.26 -6.10 3.57
C LEU A 108 -1.30 -6.24 4.75
N SER A 109 -1.22 -7.45 5.33
CA SER A 109 -0.28 -7.76 6.43
C SER A 109 1.19 -7.77 5.98
N SER A 110 1.46 -7.97 4.68
CA SER A 110 2.81 -7.89 4.11
C SER A 110 3.17 -6.47 3.64
N PHE A 111 2.18 -5.57 3.53
CA PHE A 111 2.36 -4.16 3.25
C PHE A 111 2.55 -3.31 4.52
N THR A 112 3.05 -3.90 5.60
CA THR A 112 3.74 -3.15 6.66
C THR A 112 5.17 -2.84 6.22
N ALA A 113 5.32 -2.29 5.01
CA ALA A 113 6.53 -1.57 4.70
C ALA A 113 6.58 -0.41 5.70
N THR A 114 7.61 -0.39 6.53
CA THR A 114 7.96 0.77 7.35
C THR A 114 8.26 1.91 6.39
N LEU A 115 7.21 2.62 6.00
CA LEU A 115 7.33 3.92 5.36
C LEU A 115 8.22 4.74 6.30
N PRO A 116 9.31 5.34 5.81
CA PRO A 116 10.10 6.24 6.62
C PRO A 116 9.14 7.35 7.05
N VAL A 117 8.75 7.32 8.32
CA VAL A 117 7.91 8.37 8.89
C VAL A 117 8.75 9.63 8.78
N PRO A 118 8.30 10.63 8.01
CA PRO A 118 9.09 11.82 7.84
C PRO A 118 9.18 12.54 9.19
N ALA A 119 10.30 13.20 9.48
CA ALA A 119 10.64 13.70 10.81
C ALA A 119 9.58 14.61 11.45
N TRP A 120 8.70 15.21 10.65
CA TRP A 120 7.59 16.08 11.10
C TRP A 120 6.35 15.32 11.60
N LEU A 121 6.24 14.01 11.36
CA LEU A 121 5.15 13.13 11.82
C LEU A 121 5.52 12.29 13.04
N ILE A 122 6.78 12.36 13.49
CA ILE A 122 7.17 11.77 14.77
C ILE A 122 6.47 12.64 15.82
N PRO A 123 5.46 12.14 16.54
CA PRO A 123 5.00 12.85 17.72
C PRO A 123 6.25 13.02 18.57
N VAL A 124 6.65 14.27 18.83
CA VAL A 124 7.58 14.59 19.90
C VAL A 124 6.99 13.89 21.10
N THR A 125 7.54 12.73 21.46
CA THR A 125 7.09 12.01 22.64
C THR A 125 7.20 13.05 23.73
N PRO A 126 6.08 13.52 24.32
CA PRO A 126 6.22 14.39 25.46
C PRO A 126 7.10 13.62 26.41
N VAL A 127 8.24 14.24 26.76
CA VAL A 127 9.20 13.74 27.75
C VAL A 127 8.42 12.89 28.72
N VAL A 128 8.70 11.58 28.72
CA VAL A 128 8.02 10.62 29.60
C VAL A 128 7.92 11.31 30.93
N LYS A 129 6.70 11.67 31.34
CA LYS A 129 6.43 12.06 32.71
C LYS A 129 6.73 10.79 33.48
N GLN A 130 7.97 10.66 33.91
CA GLN A 130 8.41 9.64 34.83
C GLN A 130 7.40 9.71 35.96
N ASP A 131 6.69 8.60 36.15
CA ASP A 131 5.74 8.39 37.23
C ASP A 131 6.31 9.03 38.50
N MET A 132 5.68 10.12 38.95
CA MET A 132 6.03 10.81 40.19
C MET A 132 5.58 9.97 41.39
N THR A 133 6.10 8.75 41.49
CA THR A 133 5.91 7.84 42.62
C THR A 133 7.24 7.29 43.13
N LYS A 134 8.35 7.97 42.84
CA LYS A 134 9.62 7.71 43.52
C LYS A 134 9.97 8.84 44.48
N ASP A 135 9.96 8.45 45.75
CA ASP A 135 10.38 9.18 46.94
C ASP A 135 11.60 10.08 46.68
N ILE A 136 11.47 11.35 47.05
CA ILE A 136 12.45 12.44 46.86
C ILE A 136 13.81 12.07 47.48
N ALA A 137 13.84 11.13 48.43
CA ALA A 137 15.05 10.62 49.05
C ALA A 137 15.93 9.74 48.14
N HIS A 138 15.39 9.18 47.04
CA HIS A 138 16.08 8.23 46.17
C HIS A 138 16.52 8.79 44.81
N VAL A 139 16.07 9.98 44.42
CA VAL A 139 16.53 10.65 43.20
C VAL A 139 17.60 11.68 43.56
N VAL A 140 18.80 11.18 43.85
CA VAL A 140 19.99 12.05 43.95
C VAL A 140 20.37 12.44 42.52
N MET A 141 19.79 13.54 42.02
CA MET A 141 20.24 14.11 40.74
C MET A 141 21.69 14.54 40.85
N ARG A 142 22.51 14.20 39.85
CA ARG A 142 23.85 14.79 39.68
C ARG A 142 23.73 16.22 39.16
N ASP A 143 24.76 17.04 39.37
CA ASP A 143 24.79 18.42 38.88
C ASP A 143 24.59 18.52 37.36
N SER A 144 25.11 17.56 36.60
CA SER A 144 24.94 17.50 35.14
C SER A 144 23.51 17.12 34.74
N GLU A 145 22.81 16.30 35.52
CA GLU A 145 21.39 15.99 35.33
C GLU A 145 20.54 17.25 35.61
N ALA A 146 20.84 17.99 36.69
CA ALA A 146 20.18 19.26 36.98
C ALA A 146 20.42 20.32 35.88
N LEU A 147 21.63 20.40 35.33
CA LEU A 147 21.95 21.29 34.20
C LEU A 147 21.20 20.90 32.93
N SER A 148 21.07 19.60 32.63
CA SER A 148 20.30 19.14 31.47
C SER A 148 18.83 19.55 31.56
N VAL A 149 18.23 19.41 32.74
CA VAL A 149 16.86 19.87 33.01
C VAL A 149 16.76 21.39 32.89
N LEU A 150 17.72 22.14 33.41
CA LEU A 150 17.75 23.61 33.30
C LEU A 150 17.80 24.06 31.84
N TYR A 151 18.63 23.43 30.99
CA TYR A 151 18.65 23.71 29.55
C TYR A 151 17.30 23.41 28.88
N GLY A 152 16.62 22.35 29.32
CA GLY A 152 15.26 22.00 28.88
C GLY A 152 14.22 23.09 29.17
N VAL A 153 14.36 23.85 30.26
CA VAL A 153 13.45 24.97 30.58
C VAL A 153 13.52 26.06 29.51
N TRP A 154 14.68 26.26 28.88
CA TRP A 154 14.85 27.19 27.76
C TRP A 154 14.57 26.56 26.38
N GLY A 155 14.16 25.29 26.33
CA GLY A 155 13.83 24.59 25.10
C GLY A 155 15.01 23.89 24.41
N TYR A 156 16.15 23.74 25.09
CA TYR A 156 17.30 23.00 24.57
C TYR A 156 17.31 21.55 25.08
N GLU A 157 17.50 20.59 24.19
CA GLU A 157 17.67 19.18 24.54
C GLU A 157 19.17 18.83 24.60
N VAL A 158 19.70 18.73 25.81
CA VAL A 158 21.12 18.39 26.06
C VAL A 158 21.18 17.15 26.94
N PRO A 159 21.85 16.06 26.54
CA PRO A 159 21.92 14.87 27.35
C PRO A 159 22.80 15.10 28.61
N ALA A 160 22.44 14.47 29.72
CA ALA A 160 23.01 14.72 31.05
C ALA A 160 24.52 14.37 31.19
N ASP A 161 25.08 13.62 30.25
CA ASP A 161 26.51 13.34 30.12
C ASP A 161 27.32 14.53 29.57
N SER A 162 26.67 15.40 28.81
CA SER A 162 27.26 16.56 28.13
C SER A 162 26.75 17.91 28.62
N ALA A 163 25.77 17.94 29.53
CA ALA A 163 25.23 19.15 30.11
C ALA A 163 26.17 19.80 31.13
N TRP A 164 27.22 20.44 30.61
CA TRP A 164 28.22 21.20 31.38
C TRP A 164 28.11 22.70 31.11
N CYS A 165 28.62 23.52 32.02
CA CYS A 165 28.63 24.98 31.86
C CYS A 165 29.47 25.45 30.66
N ASP A 166 30.51 24.70 30.28
CA ASP A 166 31.33 25.01 29.10
C ASP A 166 30.54 24.89 27.78
N GLN A 167 29.45 24.11 27.79
CA GLN A 167 28.59 23.94 26.63
C GLN A 167 27.57 25.07 26.47
N ALA A 168 27.34 25.88 27.51
CA ALA A 168 26.35 26.98 27.49
C ALA A 168 26.61 27.96 26.33
N VAL A 169 27.89 28.22 26.02
CA VAL A 169 28.32 29.16 24.97
C VAL A 169 27.81 28.74 23.58
N ARG A 170 27.63 27.43 23.33
CA ARG A 170 27.10 26.93 22.04
C ARG A 170 25.65 27.34 21.80
N ALA A 171 24.89 27.52 22.88
CA ALA A 171 23.52 28.00 22.85
C ALA A 171 23.43 29.54 22.96
N GLY A 172 24.56 30.25 22.97
CA GLY A 172 24.60 31.68 23.25
C GLY A 172 24.27 32.04 24.71
N LEU A 173 24.31 31.05 25.62
CA LEU A 173 24.03 31.23 27.04
C LEU A 173 25.33 31.45 27.81
N ALA A 174 25.26 32.23 28.88
CA ALA A 174 26.36 32.40 29.84
C ALA A 174 26.04 31.61 31.11
N CYS A 175 26.88 30.63 31.46
CA CYS A 175 26.77 29.97 32.76
C CYS A 175 27.47 30.81 33.83
N LYS A 176 26.75 31.07 34.94
CA LYS A 176 27.30 31.67 36.16
C LYS A 176 27.06 30.71 37.32
N SER A 177 28.11 30.33 38.02
CA SER A 177 28.04 29.55 39.26
C SER A 177 28.58 30.38 40.42
N GLY A 178 27.92 30.32 41.57
CA GLY A 178 28.28 31.10 42.74
C GLY A 178 27.19 31.12 43.79
N ASN A 179 27.45 31.81 44.90
CA ASN A 179 26.47 32.00 45.96
C ASN A 179 25.80 33.37 45.80
N ALA A 180 24.47 33.40 45.83
CA ALA A 180 23.66 34.62 45.76
C ALA A 180 22.56 34.58 46.81
N SER A 181 22.04 35.75 47.22
CA SER A 181 20.89 35.79 48.11
C SER A 181 19.61 35.47 47.33
N LEU A 182 18.61 34.89 47.99
CA LEU A 182 17.36 34.50 47.33
C LEU A 182 16.67 35.69 46.64
N GLN A 183 16.69 36.87 47.27
CA GLN A 183 16.11 38.09 46.71
C GLN A 183 16.75 38.47 45.36
N THR A 184 18.08 38.42 45.28
CA THR A 184 18.79 38.74 44.02
C THR A 184 18.53 37.75 42.89
N LEU A 185 18.21 36.50 43.21
CA LEU A 185 17.85 35.48 42.22
C LEU A 185 16.43 35.69 41.70
N VAL A 186 15.49 36.00 42.60
CA VAL A 186 14.11 36.32 42.23
C VAL A 186 14.06 37.56 41.33
N ASP A 187 14.81 38.61 41.66
CA ASP A 187 14.89 39.83 40.87
C ASP A 187 15.44 39.61 39.45
N GLN A 188 16.31 38.60 39.25
CA GLN A 188 16.84 38.25 37.94
C GLN A 188 15.79 37.59 37.04
N ASN A 189 14.73 37.01 37.62
CA ASN A 189 13.61 36.38 36.90
C ASN A 189 14.04 35.36 35.83
N LEU A 190 15.15 34.66 36.07
CA LEU A 190 15.68 33.58 35.25
C LEU A 190 15.58 32.27 36.03
N PRO A 191 15.48 31.09 35.39
CA PRO A 191 15.54 29.83 36.12
C PRO A 191 16.97 29.57 36.61
N TRP A 192 17.11 29.02 37.83
CA TRP A 192 18.41 28.71 38.44
C TRP A 192 18.41 27.34 39.13
N ILE A 193 19.60 26.83 39.44
CA ILE A 193 19.78 25.61 40.23
C ILE A 193 20.10 26.01 41.67
N ALA A 194 19.36 25.45 42.62
CA ALA A 194 19.60 25.61 44.05
C ALA A 194 20.06 24.28 44.66
N SER A 195 21.07 24.31 45.52
CA SER A 195 21.48 23.14 46.29
C SER A 195 20.69 23.09 47.60
N LEU A 196 19.72 22.18 47.70
CA LEU A 196 18.99 21.92 48.93
C LEU A 196 19.78 20.97 49.82
N LYS A 197 19.89 21.29 51.11
CA LYS A 197 20.46 20.38 52.10
C LYS A 197 19.33 19.63 52.80
N VAL A 198 19.18 18.35 52.52
CA VAL A 198 18.18 17.48 53.15
C VAL A 198 18.94 16.41 53.95
N GLY A 199 18.96 16.57 55.28
CA GLY A 199 19.84 15.78 56.15
C GLY A 199 21.32 16.00 55.82
N ASP A 200 22.05 14.91 55.58
CA ASP A 200 23.48 14.93 55.19
C ASP A 200 23.72 14.98 53.67
N LYS A 201 22.66 15.01 52.85
CA LYS A 201 22.77 15.01 51.38
C LYS A 201 22.50 16.40 50.81
N LYS A 202 23.32 16.80 49.83
CA LYS A 202 23.10 17.99 49.00
C LYS A 202 22.41 17.53 47.71
N LEU A 203 21.26 18.13 47.41
CA LEU A 203 20.44 17.79 46.24
C LEU A 203 20.29 19.03 45.36
N PRO A 204 20.76 19.01 44.10
CA PRO A 204 20.52 20.11 43.17
C PRO A 204 19.07 20.07 42.69
N VAL A 205 18.37 21.21 42.77
CA VAL A 205 16.98 21.38 42.34
C VAL A 205 16.88 22.57 41.40
N VAL A 206 16.12 22.40 40.31
CA VAL A 206 15.86 23.46 39.34
C VAL A 206 14.64 24.28 39.78
N VAL A 207 14.83 25.57 39.97
CA VAL A 207 13.77 26.52 40.34
C VAL A 207 13.39 27.32 39.08
N VAL A 208 12.15 27.14 38.63
CA VAL A 208 11.64 27.82 37.41
C VAL A 208 10.89 29.10 37.75
N ARG A 209 10.17 29.12 38.88
CA ARG A 209 9.51 30.30 39.43
C ARG A 209 9.44 30.21 40.95
N VAL A 210 9.44 31.39 41.57
CA VAL A 210 9.16 31.56 43.00
C VAL A 210 7.87 32.38 43.08
N GLY A 211 6.88 31.88 43.80
CA GLY A 211 5.62 32.56 44.07
C GLY A 211 5.22 32.33 45.52
N GLU A 212 4.42 33.24 46.07
CA GLU A 212 3.72 32.98 47.32
C GLU A 212 2.62 31.93 47.05
N ALA A 213 2.54 30.92 47.92
CA ALA A 213 1.57 29.84 47.83
C ALA A 213 0.21 30.25 48.42
#